data_AF-A0A2M7T1S6-F1
#
_entry.id   AF-A0A2M7T1S6-F1
#
_cell.length_a   1.000
_cell.length_b   1.000
_cell.length_c   1.000
_cell.angle_alpha   90.00
_cell.angle_beta   90.00
_cell.angle_gamma   90.00
#
_symmetry.space_group_name_H-M   'P 1'
#
loop_
_entity.id
_entity.type
_entity.pdbx_description
1 polymer ?
#
loop_
_entity_poly.entity_id
_entity_poly.type
_entity_poly.pdbx_seq_one_letter_code
_entity_poly.pdbx_strand_id
1 'polypeptide(L)'
;MSDLKSSNLIKPIISMPNQNMYKALAQLEGLKQVAKHMEGNPIASIFKGDDARCSINFGGDFKDCCGKEGGWGTRVGIGTKCSADEKTLKKARDDKRCISLGNRDKKKIAGVVVSTEDVFCCYPSKIARAIQEGARRQLGINFGSADSPNCRGLTPAELERVDFGNLDLRDAYSDIALSANKVKQEIKRDFEKKKTSINTKETKERFARQQQTKGAINGQSF
;
A
#
# COMPACT_ATOMS: atom_id res chain seq x y z
N MET A 1 15.05 -49.80 -17.72
CA MET A 1 15.88 -48.99 -18.63
C MET A 1 14.91 -48.07 -19.37
N SER A 2 14.22 -47.16 -18.69
CA SER A 2 14.76 -46.00 -17.94
C SER A 2 15.50 -45.05 -18.89
N ASP A 3 15.03 -43.80 -18.88
CA ASP A 3 15.74 -42.58 -19.27
C ASP A 3 15.57 -42.10 -20.70
N LEU A 4 14.53 -41.28 -20.90
CA LEU A 4 14.58 -40.04 -21.70
C LEU A 4 13.32 -39.20 -21.42
N LYS A 5 13.29 -38.55 -20.25
CA LYS A 5 12.42 -37.40 -19.98
C LYS A 5 13.28 -36.27 -19.42
N SER A 6 14.09 -35.67 -20.28
CA SER A 6 14.85 -34.46 -19.93
C SER A 6 13.90 -33.28 -19.92
N SER A 7 13.64 -32.83 -18.70
CA SER A 7 12.80 -31.74 -18.26
C SER A 7 13.32 -30.37 -18.71
N ASN A 8 12.67 -29.76 -19.71
CA ASN A 8 12.70 -28.31 -19.90
C ASN A 8 11.76 -27.64 -18.89
N LEU A 9 12.20 -27.60 -17.63
CA LEU A 9 11.60 -26.75 -16.60
C LEU A 9 12.26 -25.37 -16.70
N ILE A 10 11.65 -24.48 -17.47
CA ILE A 10 11.72 -23.04 -17.19
C ILE A 10 11.04 -22.86 -15.83
N LYS A 11 11.80 -22.99 -14.74
CA LYS A 11 11.32 -22.63 -13.41
C LYS A 11 11.08 -21.12 -13.44
N PRO A 12 9.85 -20.62 -13.19
CA PRO A 12 9.63 -19.20 -13.06
C PRO A 12 10.56 -18.68 -11.97
N ILE A 13 11.31 -17.61 -12.27
CA ILE A 13 12.09 -16.87 -11.29
C ILE A 13 11.08 -16.22 -10.34
N ILE A 14 10.64 -16.98 -9.34
CA ILE A 14 10.09 -16.45 -8.09
C ILE A 14 11.32 -16.28 -7.20
N SER A 15 12.19 -15.34 -7.54
CA SER A 15 13.15 -14.85 -6.58
C SER A 15 12.32 -14.13 -5.51
N MET A 16 12.20 -14.73 -4.33
CA MET A 16 11.84 -13.96 -3.14
C MET A 16 12.79 -12.75 -3.14
N PRO A 17 12.28 -11.52 -3.03
CA PRO A 17 13.15 -10.37 -2.90
C PRO A 17 14.18 -10.68 -1.81
N ASN A 18 15.45 -10.43 -2.06
CA ASN A 18 16.44 -10.58 -1.01
C ASN A 18 16.33 -9.38 -0.04
N GLN A 19 16.92 -9.49 1.14
CA GLN A 19 17.01 -8.42 2.16
C GLN A 19 17.38 -7.04 1.57
N ASN A 20 18.21 -7.02 0.51
CA ASN A 20 18.65 -5.80 -0.14
C ASN A 20 17.55 -5.13 -0.97
N MET A 21 16.68 -5.90 -1.64
CA MET A 21 15.53 -5.36 -2.36
C MET A 21 14.47 -4.83 -1.40
N TYR A 22 14.28 -5.48 -0.24
CA TYR A 22 13.39 -4.99 0.82
C TYR A 22 13.86 -3.67 1.42
N LYS A 23 15.17 -3.58 1.70
CA LYS A 23 15.82 -2.34 2.15
C LYS A 23 15.68 -1.23 1.11
N ALA A 24 15.90 -1.53 -0.17
CA ALA A 24 15.76 -0.56 -1.26
C ALA A 24 14.33 -0.05 -1.43
N LEU A 25 13.30 -0.91 -1.30
CA LEU A 25 11.89 -0.50 -1.36
C LEU A 25 11.49 0.33 -0.15
N ALA A 26 11.90 -0.06 1.06
CA ALA A 26 11.65 0.72 2.27
C ALA A 26 12.33 2.10 2.18
N GLN A 27 13.58 2.15 1.70
CA GLN A 27 14.29 3.38 1.41
C GLN A 27 13.56 4.23 0.35
N LEU A 28 13.07 3.64 -0.73
CA LEU A 28 12.34 4.35 -1.78
C LEU A 28 11.01 4.93 -1.28
N GLU A 29 10.23 4.17 -0.51
CA GLU A 29 8.98 4.68 0.09
C GLU A 29 9.23 5.72 1.18
N GLY A 30 10.34 5.60 1.90
CA GLY A 30 10.86 6.67 2.77
C GLY A 30 11.18 7.93 1.97
N LEU A 31 11.94 7.80 0.89
CA LEU A 31 12.32 8.90 -0.01
C LEU A 31 11.11 9.57 -0.67
N LYS A 32 10.09 8.80 -1.11
CA LYS A 32 8.85 9.35 -1.65
C LYS A 32 8.10 10.19 -0.63
N GLN A 33 8.11 9.79 0.63
CA GLN A 33 7.50 10.57 1.71
C GLN A 33 8.33 11.80 2.04
N VAL A 34 9.65 11.70 2.06
CA VAL A 34 10.56 12.86 2.20
C VAL A 34 10.35 13.85 1.06
N ALA A 35 10.21 13.39 -0.18
CA ALA A 35 9.92 14.24 -1.33
C ALA A 35 8.60 15.01 -1.17
N LYS A 36 7.55 14.37 -0.65
CA LYS A 36 6.30 15.06 -0.29
C LYS A 36 6.44 16.07 0.86
N HIS A 37 7.46 15.92 1.71
CA HIS A 37 7.71 16.79 2.86
C HIS A 37 8.60 18.00 2.53
N MET A 38 9.40 17.92 1.47
CA MET A 38 10.21 19.04 0.96
C MET A 38 9.36 20.14 0.31
N GLU A 39 8.08 19.89 0.02
CA GLU A 39 7.15 20.88 -0.54
C GLU A 39 6.39 21.71 0.52
N GLY A 40 6.53 21.49 1.84
CA GLY A 40 5.75 22.33 2.77
C GLY A 40 5.89 22.28 4.30
N ASN A 41 6.78 21.50 4.94
CA ASN A 41 6.99 21.62 6.41
C ASN A 41 8.26 20.87 6.89
N PRO A 42 9.08 21.39 7.82
CA PRO A 42 10.32 20.74 8.22
C PRO A 42 10.07 19.53 9.14
N ILE A 43 10.70 18.41 8.78
CA ILE A 43 10.78 17.12 9.49
C ILE A 43 9.41 16.54 9.89
N ALA A 44 8.57 16.30 8.90
CA ALA A 44 7.33 15.54 9.10
C ALA A 44 7.63 14.06 9.35
N SER A 45 6.95 13.52 10.36
CA SER A 45 6.98 12.11 10.73
C SER A 45 6.62 11.21 9.54
N ILE A 46 7.42 10.18 9.27
CA ILE A 46 7.30 9.23 8.17
C ILE A 46 6.31 8.12 8.57
N PHE A 47 5.58 7.59 7.59
CA PHE A 47 4.54 6.57 7.78
C PHE A 47 3.45 7.01 8.76
N LYS A 48 3.05 8.30 8.74
CA LYS A 48 1.92 8.79 9.55
C LYS A 48 0.65 8.01 9.22
N GLY A 49 -0.09 7.61 10.25
CA GLY A 49 -1.42 7.04 10.14
C GLY A 49 -2.51 8.01 10.58
N ASP A 50 -3.73 7.68 10.21
CA ASP A 50 -4.93 8.42 10.56
C ASP A 50 -5.72 7.68 11.66
N ASP A 51 -6.28 8.45 12.60
CA ASP A 51 -7.30 7.95 13.55
C ASP A 51 -8.61 7.79 12.78
N ALA A 52 -9.06 6.55 12.65
CA ALA A 52 -10.27 6.21 11.95
C ALA A 52 -11.19 5.38 12.84
N ARG A 53 -12.48 5.70 12.80
CA ARG A 53 -13.50 5.13 13.70
C ARG A 53 -14.70 4.64 12.92
N CYS A 54 -15.32 3.57 13.38
CA CYS A 54 -16.61 3.11 12.85
C CYS A 54 -17.62 2.86 13.96
N SER A 55 -18.87 3.16 13.66
CA SER A 55 -19.96 3.13 14.63
C SER A 55 -20.74 1.82 14.60
N ILE A 56 -21.06 1.35 15.79
CA ILE A 56 -21.88 0.16 16.03
C ILE A 56 -23.01 0.59 16.98
N ASN A 57 -24.26 0.33 16.61
CA ASN A 57 -25.41 0.62 17.47
C ASN A 57 -26.17 -0.67 17.79
N PHE A 58 -26.65 -0.77 19.04
CA PHE A 58 -27.40 -1.94 19.54
C PHE A 58 -26.71 -3.26 19.20
N GLY A 59 -25.43 -3.39 19.59
CA GLY A 59 -24.66 -4.63 19.38
C GLY A 59 -24.32 -4.96 17.92
N GLY A 60 -24.59 -4.06 16.97
CA GLY A 60 -24.37 -4.28 15.54
C GLY A 60 -25.61 -4.77 14.79
N ASP A 61 -26.65 -5.19 15.52
CA ASP A 61 -27.90 -5.63 14.92
C ASP A 61 -28.60 -4.47 14.20
N PHE A 62 -28.75 -3.33 14.87
CA PHE A 62 -29.42 -2.17 14.29
C PHE A 62 -28.54 -1.42 13.28
N LYS A 63 -27.28 -1.16 13.64
CA LYS A 63 -26.29 -0.55 12.77
C LYS A 63 -24.90 -1.13 13.02
N ASP A 64 -24.24 -1.61 11.97
CA ASP A 64 -22.84 -2.05 12.00
C ASP A 64 -22.08 -1.51 10.79
N CYS A 65 -21.32 -0.43 11.01
CA CYS A 65 -20.45 0.17 10.00
C CYS A 65 -19.00 -0.34 10.04
N CYS A 66 -18.69 -1.26 10.95
CA CYS A 66 -17.39 -1.89 11.09
C CYS A 66 -17.30 -3.24 10.36
N GLY A 67 -18.39 -3.99 10.29
CA GLY A 67 -18.47 -5.27 9.61
C GLY A 67 -18.88 -5.15 8.15
N LYS A 68 -19.80 -6.02 7.71
CA LYS A 68 -20.13 -6.17 6.28
C LYS A 68 -21.54 -5.74 5.87
N GLU A 69 -22.45 -5.52 6.82
CA GLU A 69 -23.89 -5.54 6.52
C GLU A 69 -24.72 -4.38 7.06
N GLY A 70 -24.10 -3.29 7.55
CA GLY A 70 -24.79 -2.06 7.91
C GLY A 70 -25.80 -2.16 9.07
N GLY A 71 -26.18 -3.36 9.53
CA GLY A 71 -27.29 -3.62 10.45
C GLY A 71 -28.66 -3.63 9.75
N TRP A 72 -29.66 -4.27 10.37
CA TRP A 72 -31.03 -4.34 9.84
C TRP A 72 -31.65 -2.96 9.67
N GLY A 73 -31.39 -2.03 10.60
CA GLY A 73 -31.90 -0.67 10.56
C GLY A 73 -31.44 0.08 9.32
N THR A 74 -30.16 -0.05 8.94
CA THR A 74 -29.63 0.55 7.72
C THR A 74 -30.16 -0.15 6.45
N ARG A 75 -30.41 -1.46 6.48
CA ARG A 75 -30.98 -2.20 5.32
C ARG A 75 -32.42 -1.79 5.00
N VAL A 76 -33.25 -1.58 6.02
CA VAL A 76 -34.67 -1.20 5.85
C VAL A 76 -34.88 0.32 5.77
N GLY A 77 -33.80 1.11 5.84
CA GLY A 77 -33.84 2.57 5.68
C GLY A 77 -34.28 3.37 6.91
N ILE A 78 -34.39 2.73 8.08
CA ILE A 78 -34.81 3.36 9.35
C ILE A 78 -33.58 3.84 10.16
N GLY A 79 -32.44 3.20 9.97
CA GLY A 79 -31.15 3.59 10.55
C GLY A 79 -30.35 4.50 9.62
N THR A 80 -29.51 5.35 10.19
CA THR A 80 -28.56 6.17 9.43
C THR A 80 -27.60 5.29 8.63
N LYS A 81 -27.30 5.67 7.39
CA LYS A 81 -26.27 5.01 6.57
C LYS A 81 -24.88 5.24 7.17
N CYS A 82 -23.94 4.34 6.88
CA CYS A 82 -22.53 4.56 7.20
C CYS A 82 -21.99 5.76 6.42
N SER A 83 -21.20 6.57 7.11
CA SER A 83 -20.53 7.75 6.58
C SER A 83 -19.49 7.40 5.50
N ALA A 84 -19.03 8.40 4.76
CA ALA A 84 -17.95 8.22 3.78
C ALA A 84 -16.64 7.77 4.45
N ASP A 85 -16.35 8.29 5.64
CA ASP A 85 -15.15 7.94 6.41
C ASP A 85 -15.21 6.49 6.88
N GLU A 86 -16.37 6.02 7.36
CA GLU A 86 -16.57 4.62 7.74
C GLU A 86 -16.41 3.65 6.57
N LYS A 87 -16.90 4.03 5.39
CA LYS A 87 -16.68 3.25 4.16
C LYS A 87 -15.21 3.23 3.76
N THR A 88 -14.51 4.36 3.93
CA THR A 88 -13.08 4.47 3.65
C THR A 88 -12.26 3.63 4.63
N LEU A 89 -12.62 3.66 5.91
CA LEU A 89 -12.06 2.80 6.95
C LEU A 89 -12.30 1.33 6.63
N LYS A 90 -13.51 0.95 6.23
CA LYS A 90 -13.82 -0.43 5.81
C LYS A 90 -12.87 -0.89 4.71
N LYS A 91 -12.70 -0.08 3.66
CA LYS A 91 -11.73 -0.38 2.59
C LYS A 91 -10.30 -0.50 3.14
N ALA A 92 -9.89 0.38 4.05
CA ALA A 92 -8.58 0.31 4.69
C ALA A 92 -8.36 -0.94 5.55
N ARG A 93 -9.41 -1.44 6.19
CA ARG A 93 -9.40 -2.71 6.93
C ARG A 93 -9.36 -3.91 5.99
N ASP A 94 -10.14 -3.90 4.91
CA ASP A 94 -10.13 -4.94 3.87
C ASP A 94 -8.74 -5.02 3.20
N ASP A 95 -8.10 -3.88 2.98
CA ASP A 95 -6.72 -3.78 2.47
C ASP A 95 -5.64 -4.13 3.54
N LYS A 96 -6.05 -4.50 4.76
CA LYS A 96 -5.17 -4.85 5.90
C LYS A 96 -4.19 -3.74 6.28
N ARG A 97 -4.60 -2.48 6.17
CA ARG A 97 -3.76 -1.29 6.43
C ARG A 97 -3.96 -0.66 7.81
N CYS A 98 -4.85 -1.23 8.64
CA CYS A 98 -5.20 -0.68 9.94
C CYS A 98 -4.81 -1.59 11.12
N ILE A 99 -4.50 -0.98 12.26
CA ILE A 99 -4.30 -1.63 13.58
C ILE A 99 -5.50 -1.27 14.46
N SER A 100 -6.13 -2.27 15.07
CA SER A 100 -7.25 -2.07 16.01
C SER A 100 -6.74 -1.62 17.38
N LEU A 101 -7.39 -0.61 17.96
CA LEU A 101 -7.11 -0.07 19.29
C LEU A 101 -8.21 -0.42 20.30
N GLY A 102 -9.16 -1.25 19.89
CA GLY A 102 -10.32 -1.64 20.69
C GLY A 102 -11.56 -0.80 20.38
N ASN A 103 -12.54 -0.89 21.28
CA ASN A 103 -13.80 -0.18 21.19
C ASN A 103 -13.97 0.79 22.36
N ARG A 104 -14.85 1.77 22.18
CA ARG A 104 -15.27 2.69 23.23
C ARG A 104 -16.76 2.89 23.21
N ASP A 105 -17.34 3.15 24.38
CA ASP A 105 -18.76 3.46 24.51
C ASP A 105 -19.01 4.92 24.11
N LYS A 106 -19.85 5.14 23.10
CA LYS A 106 -20.25 6.48 22.67
C LYS A 106 -21.48 6.97 23.40
N LYS A 107 -22.46 6.08 23.62
CA LYS A 107 -23.73 6.45 24.26
C LYS A 107 -24.23 5.31 25.15
N LYS A 108 -24.55 5.67 26.40
CA LYS A 108 -25.22 4.83 27.39
C LYS A 108 -26.58 5.43 27.72
N ILE A 109 -27.61 4.60 27.80
CA ILE A 109 -28.96 4.98 28.23
C ILE A 109 -29.39 3.98 29.31
N ALA A 110 -29.75 4.47 30.50
CA ALA A 110 -30.17 3.63 31.63
C ALA A 110 -29.19 2.47 31.95
N GLY A 111 -27.88 2.72 31.84
CA GLY A 111 -26.84 1.72 32.07
C GLY A 111 -26.56 0.78 30.89
N VAL A 112 -27.39 0.79 29.85
CA VAL A 112 -27.21 -0.03 28.65
C VAL A 112 -26.44 0.74 27.59
N VAL A 113 -25.40 0.09 27.02
CA VAL A 113 -24.64 0.63 25.89
C VAL A 113 -25.48 0.52 24.63
N VAL A 114 -25.86 1.66 24.06
CA VAL A 114 -26.68 1.72 22.83
C VAL A 114 -25.86 2.06 21.59
N SER A 115 -24.66 2.61 21.77
CA SER A 115 -23.74 2.94 20.69
C SER A 115 -22.29 2.82 21.15
N THR A 116 -21.48 2.11 20.37
CA THR A 116 -20.03 1.98 20.51
C THR A 116 -19.33 2.44 19.24
N GLU A 117 -18.04 2.73 19.38
CA GLU A 117 -17.14 2.99 18.26
C GLU A 117 -15.93 2.08 18.34
N ASP A 118 -15.62 1.37 17.25
CA ASP A 118 -14.33 0.71 17.10
C ASP A 118 -13.32 1.70 16.54
N VAL A 119 -12.11 1.69 17.09
CA VAL A 119 -11.08 2.70 16.82
C VAL A 119 -9.84 2.04 16.23
N PHE A 120 -9.29 2.66 15.19
CA PHE A 120 -8.18 2.12 14.43
C PHE A 120 -7.14 3.21 14.12
N CYS A 121 -5.87 2.81 14.08
CA CYS A 121 -4.86 3.56 13.32
C CYS A 121 -4.72 2.96 11.93
N CYS A 122 -5.05 3.72 10.90
CA CYS A 122 -4.95 3.29 9.51
C CYS A 122 -3.78 3.97 8.80
N TYR A 123 -2.96 3.19 8.11
CA TYR A 123 -1.75 3.66 7.46
C TYR A 123 -1.91 3.73 5.92
N PRO A 124 -1.07 4.50 5.23
CA PRO A 124 -1.15 4.66 3.78
C PRO A 124 -1.01 3.34 3.00
N SER A 125 -0.30 2.37 3.58
CA SER A 125 -0.11 1.04 3.00
C SER A 125 0.02 -0.04 4.06
N LYS A 126 -0.13 -1.29 3.64
CA LYS A 126 0.06 -2.47 4.49
C LYS A 126 1.50 -2.58 5.01
N ILE A 127 2.47 -2.12 4.22
CA ILE A 127 3.89 -2.04 4.61
C ILE A 127 4.07 -0.96 5.67
N ALA A 128 3.49 0.22 5.47
CA ALA A 128 3.57 1.31 6.44
C ALA A 128 3.00 0.87 7.80
N ARG A 129 1.87 0.14 7.79
CA ARG A 129 1.31 -0.50 8.98
C ARG A 129 2.32 -1.44 9.65
N ALA A 130 2.91 -2.37 8.89
CA ALA A 130 3.82 -3.37 9.42
C ALA A 130 5.12 -2.76 9.96
N ILE A 131 5.67 -1.74 9.27
CA ILE A 131 6.82 -0.96 9.75
C ILE A 131 6.46 -0.27 11.07
N GLN A 132 5.30 0.40 11.14
CA GLN A 132 4.86 1.06 12.37
C GLN A 132 4.71 0.07 13.53
N GLU A 133 4.11 -1.10 13.29
CA GLU A 133 3.94 -2.13 14.30
C GLU A 133 5.27 -2.68 14.83
N GLY A 134 6.21 -2.98 13.95
CA GLY A 134 7.52 -3.51 14.35
C GLY A 134 8.46 -2.45 14.92
N ALA A 135 8.54 -1.28 14.31
CA ALA A 135 9.38 -0.17 14.78
C ALA A 135 8.96 0.29 16.19
N ARG A 136 7.65 0.51 16.40
CA ARG A 136 7.15 0.94 17.70
C ARG A 136 7.37 -0.09 18.79
N ARG A 137 7.32 -1.38 18.46
CA ARG A 137 7.68 -2.48 19.37
C ARG A 137 9.14 -2.39 19.83
N GLN A 138 10.07 -2.14 18.89
CA GLN A 138 11.49 -1.98 19.21
C GLN A 138 11.77 -0.68 19.99
N LEU A 139 11.04 0.40 19.70
CA LEU A 139 11.21 1.71 20.31
C LEU A 139 10.43 1.89 21.62
N GLY A 140 9.59 0.93 22.02
CA GLY A 140 8.73 1.04 23.21
C GLY A 140 7.60 2.06 23.09
N ILE A 141 7.14 2.38 21.87
CA ILE A 141 6.08 3.36 21.61
C ILE A 141 4.72 2.64 21.56
N ASN A 142 3.74 3.09 22.34
CA ASN A 142 2.40 2.51 22.32
C ASN A 142 1.49 3.20 21.28
N PHE A 143 0.56 2.45 20.68
CA PHE A 143 -0.51 2.99 19.83
C PHE A 143 -1.63 3.68 20.61
N GLY A 144 -1.58 3.67 21.94
CA GLY A 144 -2.62 4.25 22.79
C GLY A 144 -3.82 3.31 22.95
N SER A 145 -4.97 3.89 23.27
CA SER A 145 -6.24 3.18 23.45
C SER A 145 -7.32 3.72 22.51
N ALA A 146 -8.49 3.10 22.48
CA ALA A 146 -9.64 3.62 21.75
C ALA A 146 -10.03 5.07 22.16
N ASP A 147 -9.82 5.43 23.43
CA ASP A 147 -10.08 6.78 23.94
C ASP A 147 -8.97 7.79 23.60
N SER A 148 -7.72 7.34 23.53
CA SER A 148 -6.57 8.19 23.22
C SER A 148 -5.63 7.48 22.24
N PRO A 149 -5.99 7.45 20.95
CA PRO A 149 -5.19 6.78 19.93
C PRO A 149 -3.97 7.62 19.55
N ASN A 150 -2.85 6.93 19.34
CA ASN A 150 -1.59 7.52 18.92
C ASN A 150 -1.21 6.99 17.52
N CYS A 151 -1.71 7.61 16.46
CA CYS A 151 -1.44 7.21 15.07
C CYS A 151 -0.29 7.98 14.40
N ARG A 152 0.53 8.72 15.18
CA ARG A 152 1.61 9.55 14.62
C ARG A 152 2.62 8.75 13.80
N GLY A 153 3.27 9.43 12.86
CA GLY A 153 4.42 8.87 12.14
C GLY A 153 5.65 8.66 13.04
N LEU A 154 6.65 7.98 12.49
CA LEU A 154 7.97 7.86 13.08
C LEU A 154 8.87 9.02 12.62
N THR A 155 9.61 9.62 13.52
CA THR A 155 10.62 10.62 13.16
C THR A 155 11.83 9.95 12.48
N PRO A 156 12.66 10.70 11.74
CA PRO A 156 13.88 10.14 11.17
C PRO A 156 14.81 9.52 12.23
N ALA A 157 15.00 10.20 13.37
CA ALA A 157 15.82 9.70 14.48
C ALA A 157 15.26 8.41 15.11
N GLU A 158 13.93 8.25 15.15
CA GLU A 158 13.31 7.00 15.56
C GLU A 158 13.57 5.89 14.55
N LEU A 159 13.46 6.17 13.25
CA LEU A 159 13.71 5.19 12.19
C LEU A 159 15.17 4.72 12.13
N GLU A 160 16.13 5.61 12.39
CA GLU A 160 17.56 5.25 12.44
C GLU A 160 17.86 4.20 13.52
N ARG A 161 17.06 4.16 14.58
CA ARG A 161 17.18 3.21 15.68
C ARG A 161 16.43 1.89 15.44
N VAL A 162 15.65 1.80 14.35
CA VAL A 162 14.88 0.61 14.02
C VAL A 162 15.76 -0.36 13.25
N ASP A 163 15.82 -1.60 13.73
CA ASP A 163 16.38 -2.71 12.98
C ASP A 163 15.33 -3.25 11.99
N PHE A 164 15.44 -2.80 10.74
CA PHE A 164 14.58 -3.24 9.64
C PHE A 164 14.76 -4.72 9.27
N GLY A 165 15.91 -5.34 9.60
CA GLY A 165 16.15 -6.76 9.34
C GLY A 165 15.30 -7.68 10.22
N ASN A 166 14.84 -7.16 11.36
CA ASN A 166 14.02 -7.86 12.34
C ASN A 166 12.54 -7.44 12.31
N LEU A 167 12.07 -6.81 11.23
CA LEU A 167 10.65 -6.50 11.02
C LEU A 167 9.94 -7.66 10.31
N ASP A 168 8.79 -8.08 10.83
CA ASP A 168 7.91 -9.02 10.14
C ASP A 168 7.04 -8.28 9.12
N LEU A 169 7.48 -8.31 7.87
CA LEU A 169 6.82 -7.66 6.74
C LEU A 169 6.17 -8.68 5.78
N ARG A 170 6.11 -9.97 6.15
CA ARG A 170 5.70 -11.06 5.25
C ARG A 170 4.29 -10.86 4.68
N ASP A 171 3.34 -10.49 5.54
CA ASP A 171 1.96 -10.18 5.12
C ASP A 171 1.93 -8.94 4.21
N ALA A 172 2.76 -7.93 4.45
CA ALA A 172 2.81 -6.75 3.59
C ALA A 172 3.40 -7.02 2.19
N TYR A 173 4.33 -7.98 2.08
CA TYR A 173 5.04 -8.27 0.83
C TYR A 173 4.29 -9.19 -0.13
N SER A 174 3.33 -10.01 0.32
CA SER A 174 2.48 -10.79 -0.60
C SER A 174 1.86 -9.91 -1.67
N ASP A 175 1.47 -8.70 -1.27
CA ASP A 175 0.75 -7.76 -2.12
C ASP A 175 1.72 -6.98 -3.02
N ILE A 176 2.97 -6.74 -2.58
CA ILE A 176 4.02 -6.18 -3.45
C ILE A 176 4.44 -7.18 -4.51
N ALA A 177 4.64 -8.46 -4.17
CA ALA A 177 5.00 -9.46 -5.16
C ALA A 177 3.92 -9.56 -6.25
N LEU A 178 2.64 -9.53 -5.85
CA LEU A 178 1.51 -9.47 -6.78
C LEU A 178 1.52 -8.18 -7.62
N SER A 179 1.75 -7.03 -7.01
CA SER A 179 1.79 -5.72 -7.69
C SER A 179 2.99 -5.58 -8.65
N ALA A 180 4.18 -6.03 -8.24
CA ALA A 180 5.39 -6.03 -9.05
C ALA A 180 5.25 -6.97 -10.25
N ASN A 181 4.61 -8.12 -10.08
CA ASN A 181 4.27 -9.00 -11.19
C ASN A 181 3.29 -8.33 -12.16
N LYS A 182 2.27 -7.64 -11.66
CA LYS A 182 1.32 -6.89 -12.48
C LYS A 182 2.01 -5.76 -13.26
N VAL A 183 2.81 -4.94 -12.60
CA VAL A 183 3.59 -3.86 -13.21
C VAL A 183 4.58 -4.42 -14.23
N LYS A 184 5.27 -5.52 -13.92
CA LYS A 184 6.17 -6.21 -14.86
C LYS A 184 5.41 -6.70 -16.10
N GLN A 185 4.18 -7.20 -15.95
CA GLN A 185 3.35 -7.59 -17.08
C GLN A 185 2.85 -6.39 -17.90
N GLU A 186 2.46 -5.29 -17.26
CA GLU A 186 2.04 -4.06 -17.93
C GLU A 186 3.21 -3.45 -18.71
N ILE A 187 4.38 -3.27 -18.08
CA ILE A 187 5.60 -2.80 -18.73
C ILE A 187 5.98 -3.72 -19.89
N LYS A 188 5.93 -5.05 -19.70
CA LYS A 188 6.24 -6.00 -20.79
C LYS A 188 5.26 -5.85 -21.95
N ARG A 189 3.96 -5.72 -21.67
CA ARG A 189 2.92 -5.53 -22.70
C ARG A 189 3.12 -4.21 -23.45
N ASP A 190 3.46 -3.13 -22.75
CA ASP A 190 3.74 -1.83 -23.36
C ASP A 190 5.02 -1.85 -24.19
N PHE A 191 6.06 -2.55 -23.71
CA PHE A 191 7.30 -2.72 -24.46
C PHE A 191 7.09 -3.56 -25.73
N GLU A 192 6.30 -4.64 -25.67
CA GLU A 192 5.95 -5.46 -26.85
C GLU A 192 5.08 -4.70 -27.86
N LYS A 193 4.12 -3.89 -27.40
CA LYS A 193 3.34 -2.99 -28.27
C LYS A 193 4.23 -1.93 -28.92
N LYS A 194 5.17 -1.37 -28.18
CA LYS A 194 6.11 -0.36 -28.69
C LYS A 194 7.15 -0.98 -29.64
N LYS A 195 7.55 -2.22 -29.40
CA LYS A 195 8.44 -2.99 -30.29
C LYS A 195 7.76 -3.29 -31.63
N THR A 196 6.48 -3.63 -31.61
CA THR A 196 5.70 -3.86 -32.84
C THR A 196 5.43 -2.57 -33.61
N SER A 197 5.20 -1.43 -32.95
CA SER A 197 5.04 -0.13 -33.62
C SER A 197 6.35 0.50 -34.13
N ILE A 198 7.51 0.11 -33.59
CA ILE A 198 8.83 0.52 -34.09
C ILE A 198 9.30 -0.37 -35.27
N ASN A 199 8.86 -1.63 -35.34
CA ASN A 199 9.34 -2.60 -36.35
C ASN A 199 8.48 -2.65 -37.63
N THR A 200 7.52 -1.74 -37.80
CA THR A 200 6.74 -1.58 -39.03
C THR A 200 7.62 -1.12 -40.20
N LYS A 201 7.29 -1.58 -41.42
CA LYS A 201 7.99 -1.23 -42.67
C LYS A 201 8.14 0.29 -42.83
N GLU A 202 7.08 1.05 -42.56
CA GLU A 202 7.09 2.51 -42.65
C GLU A 202 8.10 3.17 -41.69
N THR A 203 8.24 2.65 -40.47
CA THR A 203 9.18 3.19 -39.46
C THR A 203 10.62 2.87 -39.86
N LYS A 204 10.89 1.64 -40.35
CA LYS A 204 12.21 1.27 -40.90
C LYS A 204 12.58 2.11 -42.11
N GLU A 205 11.63 2.37 -43.00
CA GLU A 205 11.86 3.22 -44.17
C GLU A 205 12.05 4.69 -43.80
N ARG A 206 11.37 5.21 -42.76
CA ARG A 206 11.59 6.57 -42.24
C ARG A 206 12.97 6.73 -41.60
N PHE A 207 13.42 5.75 -40.81
CA PHE A 207 14.76 5.77 -40.22
C PHE A 207 15.86 5.62 -41.27
N ALA A 208 15.66 4.78 -42.30
CA ALA A 208 16.59 4.66 -43.42
C ALA A 208 16.71 5.98 -44.22
N ARG A 209 15.58 6.66 -44.46
CA ARG A 209 15.56 7.98 -45.11
C ARG A 209 16.24 9.07 -44.27
N GLN A 210 16.08 9.05 -42.94
CA GLN A 210 16.74 10.01 -42.04
C GLN A 210 18.26 9.78 -41.88
N GLN A 211 18.75 8.55 -42.03
CA GLN A 211 20.19 8.28 -42.04
C GLN A 211 20.84 8.71 -43.35
N GLN A 212 20.13 8.61 -44.48
CA GLN A 212 20.59 9.09 -45.79
C GLN A 212 20.69 10.63 -45.85
N THR A 213 19.76 11.36 -45.20
CA THR A 213 19.84 12.83 -45.16
C THR A 213 20.95 13.35 -44.27
N LYS A 214 21.37 12.63 -43.21
CA LYS A 214 22.55 12.99 -42.41
C LYS A 214 23.89 12.71 -43.11
N GLY A 215 23.94 11.73 -44.01
CA GLY A 215 25.13 11.48 -44.83
C GLY A 215 25.37 12.53 -45.93
N ALA A 216 24.32 13.22 -46.39
CA ALA A 216 24.41 14.25 -47.42
C ALA A 216 24.90 15.62 -46.90
N ILE A 217 24.81 15.89 -45.58
CA ILE A 217 25.22 17.17 -44.98
C ILE A 217 26.72 17.22 -44.65
N ASN A 218 27.38 16.07 -44.50
CA ASN A 218 28.83 15.99 -44.28
C ASN A 218 29.64 15.89 -45.60
N GLY A 219 28.99 16.04 -46.76
CA GLY A 219 29.63 16.04 -48.08
C GLY A 219 29.74 17.42 -48.75
N GLN A 220 29.33 18.50 -48.08
CA GLN A 220 29.44 19.86 -48.59
C GLN A 220 30.04 20.79 -47.52
N SER A 221 31.36 20.73 -47.37
CA SER A 221 32.15 21.88 -46.92
C SER A 221 33.62 21.67 -47.33
N PHE A 222 34.03 22.50 -48.29
CA PHE A 222 35.38 22.93 -48.71
C PHE A 222 36.51 21.90 -48.81
#